data_AF-A0A2N3F816-F1
#
_entry.id   AF-A0A2N3F816-F1
#
_cell.length_a   1.000
_cell.length_b   1.000
_cell.length_c   1.000
_cell.angle_alpha   90.00
_cell.angle_beta   90.00
_cell.angle_gamma   90.00
#
_symmetry.space_group_name_H-M   'P 1'
#
loop_
_entity.id
_entity.type
_entity.pdbx_description
1 polymer ?
#
loop_
_entity_poly.entity_id
_entity_poly.type
_entity_poly.pdbx_seq_one_letter_code
_entity_poly.pdbx_strand_id
1 'polypeptide(L)'
;MLQLNDLKDSLTARGWPLPSFPTAFGSLGRRVADTHARVGAERVDIAKVRSGMERAVFSFGLVNPVLSLPQMYNIFVLKHVAGLSVITVGSAFFMSLLWTAYGALGKQTAVWATNAVWVFFNGAMLVGVVVFST
;
A
#
# COMPACT_ATOMS: atom_id res chain seq x y z
N MET A 1 7.39 9.04 40.97
CA MET A 1 6.14 9.79 40.84
C MET A 1 5.52 9.90 42.22
N LEU A 2 5.78 10.98 42.96
CA LEU A 2 5.02 11.27 44.18
C LEU A 2 3.58 11.53 43.78
N GLN A 3 2.65 10.72 44.28
CA GLN A 3 1.25 10.84 43.92
C GLN A 3 0.70 12.12 44.53
N LEU A 4 0.04 12.94 43.70
CA LEU A 4 -0.67 14.16 44.10
C LEU A 4 -1.64 13.96 45.27
N ASN A 5 -2.05 12.70 45.53
CA ASN A 5 -2.91 12.32 46.64
C ASN A 5 -2.20 12.41 48.01
N ASP A 6 -0.95 11.94 48.12
CA ASP A 6 -0.18 12.03 49.37
C ASP A 6 0.06 13.49 49.81
N LEU A 7 0.26 14.37 48.83
CA LEU A 7 0.45 15.79 49.08
C LEU A 7 -0.85 16.44 49.61
N LYS A 8 -1.99 16.09 49.02
CA LYS A 8 -3.32 16.58 49.46
C LYS A 8 -3.61 16.15 50.89
N ASP A 9 -3.39 14.88 51.22
CA ASP A 9 -3.69 14.35 52.56
C ASP A 9 -2.83 15.04 53.64
N SER A 10 -1.56 15.33 53.32
CA SER A 10 -0.66 16.05 54.24
C SER A 10 -1.05 17.52 54.46
N LEU A 11 -1.56 18.20 53.43
CA LEU A 11 -1.98 19.60 53.49
C LEU A 11 -3.30 19.75 54.26
N THR A 12 -4.22 18.80 54.06
CA THR A 12 -5.50 18.75 54.78
C THR A 12 -5.29 18.45 56.26
N ALA A 13 -4.36 17.53 56.60
CA ALA A 13 -3.99 17.22 57.98
C ALA A 13 -3.32 18.41 58.72
N ARG A 14 -2.72 19.36 57.99
CA ARG A 14 -2.12 20.57 58.56
C ARG A 14 -3.07 21.77 58.64
N GLY A 15 -4.34 21.62 58.25
CA GLY A 15 -5.34 22.69 58.29
C GLY A 15 -5.12 23.80 57.26
N TRP A 16 -4.32 23.56 56.22
CA TRP A 16 -4.10 24.51 55.14
C TRP A 16 -5.26 24.45 54.14
N PRO A 17 -5.85 25.58 53.71
CA PRO A 17 -6.87 25.57 52.67
C PRO A 17 -6.24 25.04 51.37
N LEU A 18 -6.87 24.02 50.78
CA LEU A 18 -6.41 23.48 49.50
C LEU A 18 -6.51 24.60 48.45
N PRO A 19 -5.44 24.91 47.71
CA PRO A 19 -5.55 25.81 46.59
C PRO A 19 -6.58 25.23 45.62
N SER A 20 -7.60 26.02 45.25
CA SER A 20 -8.54 25.63 44.21
C SER A 20 -7.76 25.48 42.91
N PHE A 21 -7.49 24.24 42.52
CA PHE A 21 -6.81 23.99 41.27
C PHE A 21 -7.62 24.63 40.14
N PRO A 22 -7.01 25.49 39.31
CA PRO A 22 -7.72 26.12 38.20
C PRO A 22 -8.37 25.03 37.34
N THR A 23 -9.67 25.18 37.04
CA THR A 23 -10.42 24.32 36.10
C THR A 23 -9.73 24.17 34.74
N ALA A 24 -8.79 25.08 34.43
CA ALA A 24 -7.86 25.02 33.32
C ALA A 24 -7.05 23.71 33.24
N PHE A 25 -6.63 23.09 34.35
CA PHE A 25 -5.88 21.82 34.30
C PHE A 25 -6.76 20.65 33.86
N GLY A 26 -8.01 20.60 34.31
CA GLY A 26 -8.98 19.58 33.90
C GLY A 26 -9.45 19.74 32.45
N SER A 27 -9.46 20.98 31.93
CA SER A 27 -9.77 21.23 30.52
C SER A 27 -8.57 20.96 29.61
N LEU A 28 -7.35 21.19 30.08
CA LEU A 28 -6.12 20.83 29.36
C LEU A 28 -5.99 19.31 29.22
N GLY A 29 -6.21 18.55 30.30
CA GLY A 29 -6.18 17.08 30.27
C GLY A 29 -7.20 16.50 29.29
N ARG A 30 -8.41 17.08 29.23
CA ARG A 30 -9.43 16.71 28.23
C ARG A 30 -8.98 17.01 26.80
N ARG A 31 -8.43 18.20 26.54
CA ARG A 31 -7.93 18.57 25.19
C ARG A 31 -6.82 17.63 24.72
N VAL A 32 -5.92 17.23 25.61
CA VAL A 32 -4.85 16.27 25.28
C VAL A 32 -5.45 14.90 24.96
N ALA A 33 -6.38 14.41 25.78
CA ALA A 33 -7.09 13.15 25.52
C ALA A 33 -7.85 13.15 24.17
N ASP A 34 -8.56 14.23 23.87
CA ASP A 34 -9.30 14.40 22.61
C ASP A 34 -8.37 14.43 21.40
N THR A 35 -7.20 15.06 21.53
CA THR A 35 -6.19 15.12 20.46
C THR A 35 -5.61 13.73 20.18
N HIS A 36 -5.31 12.95 21.22
CA HIS A 36 -4.84 11.58 21.05
C HIS A 36 -5.91 10.67 20.43
N ALA A 37 -7.18 10.83 20.83
CA ALA A 37 -8.29 10.08 20.25
C ALA A 37 -8.47 10.38 18.76
N ARG A 38 -8.39 11.66 18.36
CA ARG A 38 -8.48 12.09 16.95
C ARG A 38 -7.34 11.56 16.10
N VAL A 39 -6.09 11.67 16.57
CA VAL A 39 -4.91 11.14 15.86
C VAL A 39 -4.97 9.62 15.76
N GLY A 40 -5.49 8.93 16.79
CA GLY A 40 -5.75 7.50 16.75
C GLY A 40 -6.74 7.11 15.66
N ALA A 41 -7.89 7.80 15.59
CA ALA A 41 -8.90 7.57 14.56
C ALA A 41 -8.37 7.82 13.14
N GLU A 42 -7.65 8.92 12.93
CA GLU A 42 -7.05 9.26 11.62
C GLU A 42 -6.05 8.20 11.15
N ARG A 43 -5.20 7.68 12.07
CA ARG A 43 -4.26 6.59 11.74
C ARG A 43 -4.97 5.30 11.34
N VAL A 44 -6.10 4.98 11.99
CA VAL A 44 -6.90 3.79 11.67
C VAL A 44 -7.54 3.92 10.28
N ASP A 45 -8.06 5.10 9.94
CA ASP A 45 -8.65 5.36 8.63
C ASP A 45 -7.61 5.22 7.50
N ILE A 46 -6.42 5.81 7.67
CA ILE A 46 -5.33 5.68 6.69
C ILE A 46 -4.87 4.22 6.54
N ALA A 47 -4.77 3.47 7.65
CA ALA A 47 -4.40 2.06 7.61
C ALA A 47 -5.44 1.21 6.85
N LYS A 48 -6.73 1.47 7.07
CA LYS A 48 -7.82 0.78 6.39
C LYS A 48 -7.85 1.07 4.89
N VAL A 49 -7.66 2.33 4.50
CA VAL A 49 -7.55 2.73 3.09
C VAL A 49 -6.34 2.08 2.42
N ARG A 50 -5.17 2.07 3.08
CA ARG A 50 -3.96 1.41 2.58
C ARG A 50 -4.21 -0.08 2.31
N SER A 51 -4.78 -0.80 3.28
CA SER A 51 -5.04 -2.24 3.13
C SER A 51 -6.04 -2.54 2.00
N GLY A 52 -7.07 -1.70 1.85
CA GLY A 52 -8.00 -1.81 0.71
C GLY A 52 -7.30 -1.60 -0.63
N MET A 53 -6.38 -0.63 -0.70
CA MET A 53 -5.64 -0.33 -1.91
C MET A 53 -4.65 -1.42 -2.30
N GLU A 54 -3.96 -2.04 -1.36
CA GLU A 54 -3.06 -3.18 -1.63
C GLU A 54 -3.81 -4.34 -2.27
N ARG A 55 -5.03 -4.65 -1.78
CA ARG A 55 -5.88 -5.69 -2.38
C ARG A 55 -6.38 -5.31 -3.77
N ALA A 56 -6.77 -4.05 -3.97
CA ALA A 56 -7.22 -3.56 -5.27
C ALA A 56 -6.08 -3.61 -6.30
N VAL A 57 -4.89 -3.14 -5.94
CA VAL A 57 -3.69 -3.18 -6.79
C VAL A 57 -3.31 -4.61 -7.16
N PHE A 58 -3.34 -5.53 -6.19
CA PHE A 58 -3.10 -6.95 -6.48
C PHE A 58 -4.11 -7.52 -7.47
N SER A 59 -5.40 -7.24 -7.26
CA SER A 59 -6.48 -7.75 -8.11
C SER A 59 -6.39 -7.16 -9.53
N PHE A 60 -6.27 -5.83 -9.65
CA PHE A 60 -6.11 -5.15 -10.93
C PHE A 60 -4.82 -5.54 -11.66
N GLY A 61 -3.75 -5.82 -10.91
CA GLY A 61 -2.49 -6.30 -11.46
C GLY A 61 -2.63 -7.64 -12.20
N LEU A 62 -3.65 -8.43 -11.88
CA LEU A 62 -3.96 -9.70 -12.56
C LEU A 62 -5.04 -9.57 -13.65
N VAL A 63 -5.95 -8.60 -13.54
CA VAL A 63 -6.96 -8.35 -14.58
C VAL A 63 -6.31 -8.01 -15.92
N ASN A 64 -5.30 -7.15 -15.91
CA ASN A 64 -4.70 -6.65 -17.15
C ASN A 64 -3.99 -7.75 -17.97
N PRO A 65 -3.22 -8.70 -17.38
CA PRO A 65 -2.75 -9.90 -18.08
C PRO A 65 -3.88 -10.73 -18.71
N VAL A 66 -5.01 -10.91 -18.01
CA VAL A 66 -6.17 -11.64 -18.58
C VAL A 66 -6.72 -10.91 -19.80
N LEU A 67 -6.77 -9.59 -19.77
CA LEU A 67 -7.20 -8.77 -20.91
C LEU A 67 -6.21 -8.81 -22.09
N SER A 68 -5.01 -9.33 -21.90
CA SER A 68 -4.05 -9.57 -23.00
C SER A 68 -4.26 -10.92 -23.71
N LEU A 69 -5.14 -11.80 -23.21
CA LEU A 69 -5.45 -13.09 -23.85
C LEU A 69 -5.96 -12.95 -25.30
N PRO A 70 -6.84 -11.99 -25.66
CA PRO A 70 -7.23 -11.78 -27.06
C PRO A 70 -6.02 -11.44 -27.95
N GLN A 71 -5.06 -10.66 -27.42
CA GLN A 71 -3.84 -10.36 -28.16
C GLN A 71 -2.96 -11.60 -28.35
N MET A 72 -2.85 -12.46 -27.33
CA MET A 72 -2.18 -13.75 -27.47
C MET A 72 -2.88 -14.65 -28.49
N TYR A 73 -4.21 -14.65 -28.54
CA TYR A 73 -4.97 -15.40 -29.54
C TYR A 73 -4.67 -14.91 -30.96
N ASN A 74 -4.63 -13.59 -31.17
CA ASN A 74 -4.24 -13.01 -32.46
C ASN A 74 -2.84 -13.47 -32.90
N ILE A 75 -1.88 -13.49 -31.97
CA ILE A 75 -0.49 -13.87 -32.26
C ILE A 75 -0.38 -15.38 -32.54
N PHE A 76 -0.91 -16.22 -31.65
CA PHE A 76 -0.63 -17.66 -31.68
C PHE A 76 -1.63 -18.48 -32.49
N VAL A 77 -2.88 -18.05 -32.60
CA VAL A 77 -3.92 -18.77 -33.34
C VAL A 77 -4.08 -18.16 -34.72
N LEU A 78 -4.33 -16.85 -34.80
CA LEU A 78 -4.54 -16.18 -36.09
C LEU A 78 -3.24 -15.87 -36.83
N LYS A 79 -2.08 -15.93 -36.16
CA LYS A 79 -0.77 -15.52 -36.70
C LYS A 79 -0.77 -14.06 -37.19
N HIS A 80 -1.66 -13.24 -36.64
CA HIS A 80 -1.81 -11.84 -36.98
C HIS A 80 -0.94 -11.01 -36.03
N VAL A 81 0.29 -10.72 -36.49
CA VAL A 81 1.25 -9.86 -35.76
C VAL A 81 1.48 -8.51 -36.42
N ALA A 82 0.78 -8.22 -37.53
CA ALA A 82 0.84 -6.95 -38.22
C ALA A 82 0.47 -5.79 -37.26
N GLY A 83 1.33 -4.77 -37.20
CA GLY A 83 1.17 -3.64 -36.29
C GLY A 83 1.76 -3.83 -34.89
N LEU A 84 2.26 -5.02 -34.55
CA LEU A 84 3.01 -5.23 -33.30
C LEU A 84 4.50 -4.96 -33.52
N SER A 85 5.05 -4.06 -32.72
CA SER A 85 6.48 -3.76 -32.73
C SER A 85 7.25 -4.67 -31.78
N VAL A 86 8.25 -5.38 -32.32
CA VAL A 86 9.19 -6.20 -31.52
C VAL A 86 9.87 -5.35 -30.44
N ILE A 87 10.24 -4.11 -30.78
CA ILE A 87 10.88 -3.19 -29.82
C ILE A 87 9.92 -2.88 -28.67
N THR A 88 8.65 -2.57 -28.97
CA THR A 88 7.65 -2.24 -27.94
C THR A 88 7.39 -3.43 -27.02
N VAL A 89 7.14 -4.62 -27.58
CA VAL A 89 6.87 -5.82 -26.79
C VAL A 89 8.12 -6.26 -26.02
N GLY A 90 9.30 -6.15 -26.63
CA GLY A 90 10.59 -6.42 -25.99
C GLY A 90 10.86 -5.48 -24.82
N SER A 91 10.67 -4.18 -25.00
CA SER A 91 10.81 -3.20 -23.91
C SER A 91 9.84 -3.49 -22.77
N ALA A 92 8.59 -3.86 -23.07
CA ALA A 92 7.62 -4.25 -22.04
C ALA A 92 8.08 -5.49 -21.26
N PHE A 93 8.62 -6.51 -21.95
CA PHE A 93 9.19 -7.70 -21.30
C PHE A 93 10.34 -7.36 -20.35
N PHE A 94 11.32 -6.58 -20.81
CA PHE A 94 12.44 -6.15 -19.96
C PHE A 94 11.97 -5.28 -18.79
N MET A 95 11.01 -4.39 -19.02
CA MET A 95 10.44 -3.57 -17.94
C MET A 95 9.76 -4.43 -16.88
N SER A 96 9.01 -5.47 -17.27
CA SER A 96 8.40 -6.40 -16.32
C SER A 96 9.44 -7.19 -15.52
N LEU A 97 10.57 -7.57 -16.13
CA LEU A 97 11.69 -8.19 -15.40
C LEU A 97 12.25 -7.25 -14.34
N LEU A 98 12.50 -5.98 -14.69
CA LEU A 98 13.01 -4.97 -13.77
C LEU A 98 12.04 -4.73 -12.61
N TRP A 99 10.74 -4.58 -12.88
CA TRP A 99 9.74 -4.42 -11.82
C TRP A 99 9.59 -5.64 -10.94
N THR A 100 9.71 -6.84 -11.51
CA THR A 100 9.70 -8.09 -10.73
C THR A 100 10.88 -8.13 -9.76
N ALA A 101 12.09 -7.84 -10.25
CA ALA A 101 13.30 -7.78 -9.43
C ALA A 101 13.19 -6.68 -8.35
N TYR A 102 12.73 -5.49 -8.72
CA TYR A 102 12.51 -4.38 -7.80
C TYR A 102 11.52 -4.75 -6.68
N GLY A 103 10.36 -5.32 -7.02
CA GLY A 103 9.37 -5.74 -6.05
C GLY A 103 9.88 -6.84 -5.13
N ALA A 104 10.67 -7.79 -5.66
CA ALA A 104 11.24 -8.88 -4.89
C ALA A 104 12.28 -8.36 -3.88
N LEU A 105 13.21 -7.51 -4.32
CA LEU A 105 14.21 -6.87 -3.46
C LEU A 105 13.56 -5.97 -2.40
N GLY A 106 12.49 -5.27 -2.77
CA GLY A 106 11.70 -4.43 -1.86
C GLY A 106 10.72 -5.18 -0.96
N LYS A 107 10.63 -6.52 -1.06
CA LYS A 107 9.67 -7.37 -0.35
C LYS A 107 8.19 -6.97 -0.55
N GLN A 108 7.88 -6.37 -1.70
CA GLN A 108 6.53 -5.94 -2.06
C GLN A 108 5.83 -7.07 -2.84
N THR A 109 5.13 -7.94 -2.11
CA THR A 109 4.49 -9.15 -2.67
C THR A 109 3.56 -8.88 -3.84
N ALA A 110 2.75 -7.83 -3.72
CA ALA A 110 1.84 -7.47 -4.80
C ALA A 110 2.61 -7.11 -6.09
N VAL A 111 3.65 -6.29 -5.99
CA VAL A 111 4.40 -5.79 -7.15
C VAL A 111 5.16 -6.91 -7.85
N TRP A 112 5.91 -7.75 -7.11
CA TRP A 112 6.70 -8.79 -7.78
C TRP A 112 5.82 -9.89 -8.34
N ALA A 113 4.75 -10.29 -7.64
CA ALA A 113 3.87 -11.35 -8.10
C ALA A 113 3.10 -10.93 -9.37
N THR A 114 2.55 -9.71 -9.41
CA THR A 114 1.83 -9.23 -10.60
C THR A 114 2.78 -9.03 -11.77
N ASN A 115 4.00 -8.54 -11.55
CA ASN A 115 4.97 -8.36 -12.64
C ASN A 115 5.55 -9.69 -13.13
N ALA A 116 5.68 -10.72 -12.28
CA ALA A 116 6.08 -12.04 -12.72
C ALA A 116 5.07 -12.65 -13.72
N VAL A 117 3.77 -12.41 -13.51
CA VAL A 117 2.74 -12.78 -14.49
C VAL A 117 2.96 -12.01 -15.80
N TRP A 118 3.25 -10.71 -15.73
CA TRP A 118 3.57 -9.91 -16.92
C TRP A 118 4.81 -10.38 -17.67
N VAL A 119 5.84 -10.85 -16.96
CA VAL A 119 7.03 -11.45 -17.59
C VAL A 119 6.61 -12.63 -18.46
N PHE A 120 5.73 -13.49 -17.98
CA PHE A 120 5.21 -14.61 -18.76
C PHE A 120 4.45 -14.13 -20.01
N PHE A 121 3.49 -13.21 -19.85
CA PHE A 121 2.68 -12.72 -20.97
C PHE A 121 3.50 -11.94 -22.00
N ASN A 122 4.33 -10.99 -21.56
CA ASN A 122 5.20 -10.21 -22.45
C ASN A 122 6.25 -11.10 -23.12
N GLY A 123 6.77 -12.11 -22.42
CA GLY A 123 7.70 -13.09 -22.99
C GLY A 123 7.03 -13.94 -24.07
N ALA A 124 5.83 -14.46 -23.80
CA ALA A 124 5.05 -15.20 -24.79
C ALA A 124 4.72 -14.32 -26.02
N MET A 125 4.26 -13.09 -25.80
CA MET A 125 4.01 -12.16 -26.90
C MET A 125 5.28 -11.86 -27.69
N LEU A 126 6.41 -11.61 -27.04
CA LEU A 126 7.69 -11.35 -27.71
C LEU A 126 8.10 -12.53 -28.60
N VAL A 127 8.03 -13.76 -28.07
CA VAL A 127 8.32 -14.98 -28.84
C VAL A 127 7.40 -15.08 -30.04
N GLY A 128 6.09 -14.90 -29.86
CA GLY A 128 5.13 -15.02 -30.95
C GLY A 128 5.32 -13.94 -32.03
N VAL A 129 5.59 -12.69 -31.64
CA VAL A 129 5.88 -11.61 -32.60
C VAL A 129 7.15 -11.92 -33.38
N VAL A 130 8.24 -12.31 -32.72
CA VAL A 130 9.49 -12.65 -33.42
C VAL A 130 9.29 -13.81 -34.40
N VAL A 131 8.59 -14.87 -34.00
CA VAL A 131 8.40 -16.07 -34.82
C VAL A 131 7.47 -15.84 -36.02
N PHE A 132 6.44 -15.01 -35.90
CA PHE A 132 5.44 -14.79 -36.97
C PHE A 132 5.61 -13.47 -37.73
N SER A 133 6.63 -12.67 -37.42
CA SER A 133 6.93 -11.39 -38.11
C SER A 133 7.78 -11.52 -39.37
N THR A 134 8.34 -12.71 -39.61
CA THR A 134 9.08 -13.10 -40.82
C THR A 134 8.18 -13.87 -41.78
#